data_AF-A0A316YKZ2-F1
#
_entry.id   AF-A0A316YKZ2-F1
#
_cell.length_a   1.000
_cell.length_b   1.000
_cell.length_c   1.000
_cell.angle_alpha   90.00
_cell.angle_beta   90.00
_cell.angle_gamma   90.00
#
_symmetry.space_group_name_H-M   'P 1'
#
loop_
_entity.id
_entity.type
_entity.pdbx_description
1 polymer ?
#
loop_
_entity_poly.entity_id
_entity_poly.type
_entity_poly.pdbx_seq_one_letter_code
_entity_poly.pdbx_strand_id
1 'polypeptide(L)'
;MARHSFSSVPATATPGSQEEAKLQSGEEVYTTTPQWWWSKKFASGRARNNRKRNILIIIGLVLLAIIALAVGLGVGLTRGTGKPMAHLPTGGQDDSQSGLRQSGFYVTSYSGNQQRFAWTEQPLSFITGNQQNRVVVSINDTNVGQTMTGWGAAMTDSSAYLLSSLKSQNRTAYDTTMAYLFNRRTGINILRVPIGTSDFNPQTWQYTMADQEGVQANADDTVGPLSTFNMDGANRYIIPAIKDALVYNPDLKLALLPWSPPAWMKTNRGINSGSLSPDAIGILPEYLVKSVQGFRDALGGNVMPWALSVQNEPTNPTAYPSMSMNNDYELRILAELRGRLAQEGLSSVQLLGHEDNFINWDDAAALMRYNSSALDGIAWHCYNGSSAYIANYTSNSNNQLAGKTMHMTECSGQDSTTQSDATSLQWWMTNIFTLPKLGVSSVIVWNLALDSSNGPRLDRAYCQDCAGALQIDTSNGVSTNLQSPLLAQHAVASSDLTRFGGGPASLIESTVSNDGADCIDAKAFAANWTVSPTSSTSNVKRYGVVIENTCDQMQQAYLARNGQQASVNVPSGITTFVWTA
;
A
#
# COMPACT_ATOMS: atom_id res chain seq x y z
N MET A 1 -9.94 1.32 59.12
CA MET A 1 -9.43 0.63 60.35
C MET A 1 -10.20 -0.68 60.52
N ALA A 2 -9.74 -1.63 61.33
CA ALA A 2 -10.24 -3.01 61.31
C ALA A 2 -10.29 -3.68 62.69
N ARG A 3 -11.07 -4.78 62.79
CA ARG A 3 -11.24 -5.70 63.94
C ARG A 3 -12.07 -5.08 65.10
N HIS A 4 -12.65 -5.83 66.05
CA HIS A 4 -12.51 -7.26 66.44
C HIS A 4 -13.86 -7.97 66.72
N SER A 5 -13.82 -9.20 67.26
CA SER A 5 -14.86 -10.26 67.22
C SER A 5 -14.95 -11.09 68.51
N PHE A 6 -16.13 -11.63 68.87
CA PHE A 6 -16.36 -12.82 69.74
C PHE A 6 -17.76 -13.43 69.41
N SER A 7 -17.96 -14.75 69.15
CA SER A 7 -18.05 -15.93 70.05
C SER A 7 -19.47 -16.12 70.66
N SER A 8 -20.08 -17.32 70.83
CA SER A 8 -19.66 -18.74 70.65
C SER A 8 -20.88 -19.70 70.47
N VAL A 9 -20.62 -20.98 70.13
CA VAL A 9 -21.62 -22.09 69.98
C VAL A 9 -21.89 -22.83 71.32
N PRO A 10 -22.88 -23.75 71.39
CA PRO A 10 -22.56 -25.20 71.38
C PRO A 10 -23.55 -26.10 70.59
N ALA A 11 -23.26 -27.40 70.41
CA ALA A 11 -24.01 -28.33 69.56
C ALA A 11 -24.04 -29.80 70.04
N THR A 12 -25.12 -30.54 69.69
CA THR A 12 -25.36 -32.02 69.77
C THR A 12 -26.72 -32.33 69.11
N ALA A 13 -27.11 -33.53 68.61
CA ALA A 13 -26.44 -34.72 68.06
C ALA A 13 -27.51 -35.66 67.40
N THR A 14 -27.14 -36.53 66.46
CA THR A 14 -27.96 -37.58 65.78
C THR A 14 -27.77 -38.98 66.45
N PRO A 15 -28.33 -40.17 66.02
CA PRO A 15 -28.97 -40.56 64.72
C PRO A 15 -30.18 -41.58 64.72
N GLY A 16 -30.68 -41.94 63.52
CA GLY A 16 -31.37 -43.23 63.17
C GLY A 16 -32.92 -43.29 63.15
N SER A 17 -33.62 -44.25 62.52
CA SER A 17 -33.34 -45.19 61.39
C SER A 17 -34.55 -46.13 61.05
N GLN A 18 -34.77 -46.49 59.75
CA GLN A 18 -35.63 -47.58 59.19
C GLN A 18 -37.19 -47.43 59.30
N GLU A 19 -37.99 -47.60 58.23
CA GLU A 19 -38.69 -48.80 57.63
C GLU A 19 -39.89 -49.36 58.47
N GLU A 20 -40.97 -49.97 57.95
CA GLU A 20 -41.28 -50.61 56.63
C GLU A 20 -42.82 -50.69 56.34
N ALA A 21 -43.22 -50.84 55.05
CA ALA A 21 -44.41 -51.60 54.52
C ALA A 21 -45.88 -51.13 54.84
N LYS A 22 -46.99 -51.66 54.27
CA LYS A 22 -47.26 -52.81 53.33
C LYS A 22 -48.66 -52.74 52.64
N LEU A 23 -48.96 -53.74 51.76
CA LEU A 23 -50.25 -54.15 51.13
C LEU A 23 -50.70 -53.36 49.87
N GLN A 24 -51.24 -53.93 48.77
CA GLN A 24 -51.30 -55.30 48.16
C GLN A 24 -51.89 -55.13 46.70
N SER A 25 -52.19 -56.11 45.80
CA SER A 25 -52.10 -57.59 45.68
C SER A 25 -52.34 -58.05 44.21
N GLY A 26 -51.75 -59.18 43.78
CA GLY A 26 -52.28 -60.07 42.72
C GLY A 26 -51.74 -59.89 41.28
N GLU A 27 -51.53 -60.94 40.45
CA GLU A 27 -51.60 -62.41 40.65
C GLU A 27 -50.63 -63.17 39.68
N GLU A 28 -50.10 -64.31 40.16
CA GLU A 28 -49.72 -65.61 39.52
C GLU A 28 -49.06 -65.78 38.12
N VAL A 29 -48.44 -66.91 37.71
CA VAL A 29 -47.53 -67.97 38.28
C VAL A 29 -46.98 -68.80 37.08
N TYR A 30 -45.73 -69.31 37.10
CA TYR A 30 -45.24 -70.66 36.67
C TYR A 30 -43.71 -70.75 36.32
N THR A 31 -43.16 -71.97 36.24
CA THR A 31 -41.71 -72.34 36.29
C THR A 31 -41.38 -73.56 35.37
N THR A 32 -40.21 -74.23 35.26
CA THR A 32 -38.97 -74.34 36.08
C THR A 32 -37.77 -75.00 35.32
N THR A 33 -36.54 -74.44 35.39
CA THR A 33 -35.22 -75.17 35.31
C THR A 33 -34.88 -75.98 34.01
N PRO A 34 -33.75 -76.75 33.82
CA PRO A 34 -32.56 -77.04 34.66
C PRO A 34 -31.17 -76.97 33.94
N GLN A 35 -30.24 -77.90 34.24
CA GLN A 35 -28.75 -77.83 34.21
C GLN A 35 -28.12 -79.15 33.62
N TRP A 36 -26.81 -79.36 33.31
CA TRP A 36 -25.54 -78.58 33.34
C TRP A 36 -24.38 -79.23 32.50
N TRP A 37 -23.34 -78.44 32.16
CA TRP A 37 -21.87 -78.74 32.09
C TRP A 37 -21.17 -79.72 31.07
N TRP A 38 -20.23 -79.14 30.27
CA TRP A 38 -18.92 -79.62 29.71
C TRP A 38 -18.80 -80.98 28.94
N SER A 39 -17.98 -81.15 27.88
CA SER A 39 -16.60 -80.64 27.64
C SER A 39 -16.06 -80.70 26.18
N LYS A 40 -14.96 -79.98 25.93
CA LYS A 40 -13.95 -79.99 24.83
C LYS A 40 -14.16 -80.85 23.54
N LYS A 41 -14.16 -80.20 22.36
CA LYS A 41 -13.09 -80.29 21.32
C LYS A 41 -13.30 -79.33 20.11
N PHE A 42 -12.27 -79.27 19.24
CA PHE A 42 -12.18 -78.63 17.91
C PHE A 42 -12.20 -77.08 17.80
N ALA A 43 -11.01 -76.53 17.57
CA ALA A 43 -10.80 -75.18 17.05
C ALA A 43 -10.23 -75.24 15.62
N SER A 44 -11.06 -74.99 14.60
CA SER A 44 -10.62 -74.96 13.19
C SER A 44 -11.53 -74.15 12.23
N GLY A 45 -12.23 -73.12 12.73
CA GLY A 45 -13.18 -72.31 11.94
C GLY A 45 -12.90 -70.80 11.85
N ARG A 46 -12.82 -70.10 12.99
CA ARG A 46 -12.89 -68.62 13.03
C ARG A 46 -11.68 -67.86 12.46
N ALA A 47 -10.55 -68.50 12.22
CA ALA A 47 -9.33 -67.82 11.74
C ALA A 47 -9.42 -67.28 10.30
N ARG A 48 -10.22 -67.91 9.42
CA ARG A 48 -10.20 -67.61 7.97
C ARG A 48 -10.96 -66.32 7.60
N ASN A 49 -12.04 -66.00 8.30
CA ASN A 49 -12.84 -64.78 8.04
C ASN A 49 -12.16 -63.52 8.57
N ASN A 50 -11.49 -63.57 9.73
CA ASN A 50 -10.76 -62.41 10.25
C ASN A 50 -9.58 -62.01 9.34
N ARG A 51 -8.86 -62.97 8.73
CA ARG A 51 -7.85 -62.64 7.71
C ARG A 51 -8.47 -61.94 6.49
N LYS A 52 -9.59 -62.44 5.94
CA LYS A 52 -10.27 -61.76 4.82
C LYS A 52 -10.72 -60.34 5.18
N ARG A 53 -11.33 -60.14 6.35
CA ARG A 53 -11.79 -58.81 6.80
C ARG A 53 -10.62 -57.84 6.99
N ASN A 54 -9.53 -58.28 7.62
CA ASN A 54 -8.36 -57.43 7.84
C ASN A 54 -7.63 -57.09 6.53
N ILE A 55 -7.56 -58.03 5.57
CA ILE A 55 -7.03 -57.76 4.23
C ILE A 55 -7.89 -56.72 3.49
N LEU A 56 -9.23 -56.82 3.56
CA LEU A 56 -10.12 -55.82 2.95
C LEU A 56 -9.99 -54.43 3.60
N ILE A 57 -9.79 -54.35 4.92
CA ILE A 57 -9.53 -53.09 5.63
C ILE A 57 -8.17 -52.50 5.19
N ILE A 58 -7.11 -53.31 5.08
CA ILE A 58 -5.80 -52.85 4.62
C ILE A 58 -5.87 -52.38 3.15
N ILE A 59 -6.56 -53.11 2.27
CA ILE A 59 -6.79 -52.69 0.88
C ILE A 59 -7.58 -51.38 0.83
N GLY A 60 -8.62 -51.21 1.66
CA GLY A 60 -9.38 -49.97 1.76
C GLY A 60 -8.54 -48.78 2.24
N LEU A 61 -7.67 -48.98 3.23
CA LEU A 61 -6.75 -47.94 3.73
C LEU A 61 -5.65 -47.61 2.71
N VAL A 62 -5.13 -48.60 1.99
CA VAL A 62 -4.15 -48.38 0.91
C VAL A 62 -4.82 -47.66 -0.28
N LEU A 63 -6.05 -48.00 -0.65
CA LEU A 63 -6.81 -47.27 -1.67
C LEU A 63 -7.12 -45.83 -1.22
N LEU A 64 -7.49 -45.61 0.05
CA LEU A 64 -7.66 -44.26 0.60
C LEU A 64 -6.34 -43.47 0.59
N ALA A 65 -5.21 -44.09 0.91
CA ALA A 65 -3.89 -43.46 0.84
C ALA A 65 -3.48 -43.14 -0.61
N ILE A 66 -3.77 -44.03 -1.57
CA ILE A 66 -3.54 -43.81 -3.00
C ILE A 66 -4.45 -42.71 -3.55
N ILE A 67 -5.72 -42.65 -3.13
CA ILE A 67 -6.65 -41.58 -3.50
C ILE A 67 -6.21 -40.25 -2.86
N ALA A 68 -5.77 -40.24 -1.60
CA ALA A 68 -5.23 -39.04 -0.96
C ALA A 68 -3.93 -38.57 -1.63
N LEU A 69 -3.07 -39.48 -2.10
CA LEU A 69 -1.90 -39.15 -2.92
C LEU A 69 -2.29 -38.65 -4.32
N ALA A 70 -3.30 -39.25 -4.97
CA ALA A 70 -3.77 -38.84 -6.29
C ALA A 70 -4.50 -37.49 -6.24
N VAL A 71 -5.22 -37.19 -5.16
CA VAL A 71 -5.83 -35.87 -4.90
C VAL A 71 -4.75 -34.85 -4.49
N GLY A 72 -3.79 -35.23 -3.64
CA GLY A 72 -2.65 -34.37 -3.29
C GLY A 72 -1.78 -34.01 -4.50
N LEU A 73 -1.53 -34.97 -5.39
CA LEU A 73 -0.86 -34.73 -6.68
C LEU A 73 -1.77 -33.97 -7.65
N GLY A 74 -3.07 -34.26 -7.72
CA GLY A 74 -4.01 -33.57 -8.62
C GLY A 74 -4.20 -32.09 -8.27
N VAL A 75 -4.42 -31.78 -7.00
CA VAL A 75 -4.48 -30.41 -6.46
C VAL A 75 -3.10 -29.74 -6.50
N GLY A 76 -2.02 -30.50 -6.37
CA GLY A 76 -0.65 -30.05 -6.61
C GLY A 76 -0.24 -29.90 -8.09
N LEU A 77 -1.11 -30.29 -9.04
CA LEU A 77 -0.84 -30.24 -10.48
C LEU A 77 -1.78 -29.33 -11.26
N THR A 78 -2.74 -28.65 -10.60
CA THR A 78 -3.15 -27.31 -11.03
C THR A 78 -2.00 -26.32 -10.77
N ARG A 79 -0.90 -26.48 -11.52
CA ARG A 79 0.02 -25.38 -11.80
C ARG A 79 -0.80 -24.31 -12.51
N GLY A 80 -1.23 -23.30 -11.75
CA GLY A 80 -1.69 -22.06 -12.36
C GLY A 80 -0.63 -21.58 -13.33
N THR A 81 -1.05 -21.03 -14.47
CA THR A 81 -0.15 -20.44 -15.47
C THR A 81 0.36 -19.10 -14.97
N GLY A 82 1.09 -19.13 -13.86
CA GLY A 82 1.73 -17.97 -13.27
C GLY A 82 2.66 -17.33 -14.28
N LYS A 83 2.56 -16.02 -14.42
CA LYS A 83 3.45 -15.22 -15.26
C LYS A 83 4.89 -15.54 -14.82
N PRO A 84 5.81 -15.93 -15.74
CA PRO A 84 7.16 -16.35 -15.34
C PRO A 84 7.85 -15.20 -14.60
N MET A 85 8.28 -15.47 -13.37
CA MET A 85 8.75 -14.44 -12.45
C MET A 85 10.01 -13.74 -12.99
N ALA A 86 9.85 -12.49 -13.41
CA ALA A 86 10.97 -11.61 -13.69
C ALA A 86 11.75 -11.35 -12.39
N HIS A 87 13.08 -11.50 -12.44
CA HIS A 87 13.93 -11.04 -11.34
C HIS A 87 13.81 -9.51 -11.22
N LEU A 88 13.83 -8.99 -9.99
CA LEU A 88 13.81 -7.55 -9.76
C LEU A 88 15.03 -6.87 -10.43
N PRO A 89 14.85 -5.74 -11.14
CA PRO A 89 15.93 -5.11 -11.90
C PRO A 89 16.92 -4.40 -10.97
N THR A 90 18.13 -4.95 -10.85
CA THR A 90 19.23 -4.45 -9.99
C THR A 90 20.19 -3.48 -10.69
N GLY A 91 20.06 -3.29 -12.00
CA GLY A 91 20.95 -2.43 -12.80
C GLY A 91 20.80 -0.94 -12.48
N GLY A 92 21.92 -0.22 -12.41
CA GLY A 92 21.93 1.24 -12.26
C GLY A 92 21.40 1.75 -10.92
N GLN A 93 21.52 0.96 -9.84
CA GLN A 93 21.04 1.32 -8.49
C GLN A 93 22.07 2.07 -7.61
N ASP A 94 23.28 2.36 -8.10
CA ASP A 94 24.28 3.11 -7.30
C ASP A 94 23.77 4.53 -6.99
N ASP A 95 23.39 4.76 -5.73
CA ASP A 95 22.80 6.00 -5.20
C ASP A 95 23.85 6.95 -4.60
N SER A 96 25.14 6.60 -4.73
CA SER A 96 26.28 7.40 -4.30
C SER A 96 26.48 8.65 -5.16
N GLN A 97 27.38 9.53 -4.72
CA GLN A 97 27.77 10.73 -5.46
C GLN A 97 28.46 10.42 -6.81
N SER A 98 28.96 9.20 -7.02
CA SER A 98 29.51 8.71 -8.30
C SER A 98 28.41 8.15 -9.20
N GLY A 99 27.58 7.23 -8.71
CA GLY A 99 26.50 6.61 -9.49
C GLY A 99 25.52 7.63 -10.05
N LEU A 100 25.12 8.61 -9.25
CA LEU A 100 24.21 9.68 -9.67
C LEU A 100 24.81 10.69 -10.67
N ARG A 101 26.12 10.60 -11.00
CA ARG A 101 26.75 11.31 -12.13
C ARG A 101 26.81 10.46 -13.42
N GLN A 102 26.54 9.15 -13.34
CA GLN A 102 26.47 8.30 -14.53
C GLN A 102 25.39 8.85 -15.47
N SER A 103 25.76 8.95 -16.75
CA SER A 103 24.81 9.27 -17.83
C SER A 103 24.34 7.97 -18.49
N GLY A 104 23.06 7.90 -18.83
CA GLY A 104 22.48 6.70 -19.40
C GLY A 104 20.96 6.72 -19.35
N PHE A 105 20.35 5.55 -19.49
CA PHE A 105 18.91 5.42 -19.58
C PHE A 105 18.35 4.12 -19.00
N TYR A 106 17.09 4.14 -18.60
CA TYR A 106 16.32 2.97 -18.16
C TYR A 106 15.17 2.71 -19.15
N VAL A 107 15.05 1.49 -19.66
CA VAL A 107 13.98 1.09 -20.60
C VAL A 107 12.93 0.23 -19.91
N THR A 108 11.66 0.57 -20.13
CA THR A 108 10.53 -0.33 -19.93
C THR A 108 9.80 -0.46 -21.26
N SER A 109 9.88 -1.62 -21.90
CA SER A 109 9.34 -1.86 -23.25
C SER A 109 8.57 -3.18 -23.28
N TYR A 110 7.37 -3.16 -23.84
CA TYR A 110 6.48 -4.33 -23.90
C TYR A 110 6.45 -5.02 -25.28
N SER A 111 7.17 -4.48 -26.26
CA SER A 111 7.41 -5.10 -27.57
C SER A 111 8.78 -5.80 -27.62
N GLY A 112 8.92 -6.79 -28.51
CA GLY A 112 10.16 -7.56 -28.64
C GLY A 112 10.54 -8.31 -27.35
N ASN A 113 11.79 -8.16 -26.91
CA ASN A 113 12.39 -8.91 -25.79
C ASN A 113 11.97 -8.43 -24.37
N GLN A 114 10.79 -7.81 -24.24
CA GLN A 114 10.15 -7.32 -23.00
C GLN A 114 11.09 -6.90 -21.84
N GLN A 115 11.50 -5.63 -21.84
CA GLN A 115 12.34 -5.06 -20.78
C GLN A 115 11.48 -4.39 -19.70
N ARG A 116 11.80 -4.62 -18.42
CA ARG A 116 11.19 -3.92 -17.27
C ARG A 116 12.29 -3.19 -16.49
N PHE A 117 12.35 -1.86 -16.64
CA PHE A 117 13.33 -0.97 -15.99
C PHE A 117 14.81 -1.40 -16.16
N ALA A 118 15.20 -1.75 -17.39
CA ALA A 118 16.57 -2.17 -17.71
C ALA A 118 17.51 -0.95 -17.89
N TRP A 119 18.54 -0.83 -17.05
CA TRP A 119 19.57 0.21 -17.13
C TRP A 119 20.58 -0.04 -18.27
N THR A 120 20.98 1.01 -18.96
CA THR A 120 22.16 1.06 -19.84
C THR A 120 22.93 2.35 -19.55
N GLU A 121 24.22 2.23 -19.21
CA GLU A 121 25.12 3.39 -19.10
C GLU A 121 25.51 3.86 -20.50
N GLN A 122 25.24 5.12 -20.81
CA GLN A 122 25.55 5.75 -22.10
C GLN A 122 25.84 7.26 -21.89
N PRO A 123 27.07 7.72 -22.14
CA PRO A 123 27.37 9.15 -22.20
C PRO A 123 26.51 9.87 -23.25
N LEU A 124 25.82 10.94 -22.83
CA LEU A 124 25.01 11.78 -23.72
C LEU A 124 25.87 12.91 -24.31
N SER A 125 26.32 12.73 -25.55
CA SER A 125 27.12 13.71 -26.28
C SER A 125 26.26 14.82 -26.87
N PHE A 126 26.09 15.91 -26.12
CA PHE A 126 25.43 17.14 -26.60
C PHE A 126 26.36 17.91 -27.55
N ILE A 127 25.94 18.07 -28.80
CA ILE A 127 26.66 18.81 -29.85
C ILE A 127 25.81 19.97 -30.38
N THR A 128 26.44 21.06 -30.82
CA THR A 128 25.72 22.18 -31.45
C THR A 128 25.00 21.70 -32.71
N GLY A 129 23.69 21.91 -32.80
CA GLY A 129 22.90 21.42 -33.92
C GLY A 129 21.43 21.84 -33.85
N ASN A 130 20.76 21.76 -35.00
CA ASN A 130 19.32 22.00 -35.12
C ASN A 130 18.73 21.00 -36.13
N GLN A 131 18.20 19.88 -35.65
CA GLN A 131 17.51 18.89 -36.48
C GLN A 131 16.10 19.36 -36.82
N GLN A 132 15.88 19.74 -38.09
CA GLN A 132 14.55 19.95 -38.66
C GLN A 132 13.94 18.61 -39.09
N ASN A 133 12.60 18.53 -39.11
CA ASN A 133 11.82 17.37 -39.56
C ASN A 133 12.22 16.05 -38.84
N ARG A 134 12.38 16.12 -37.51
CA ARG A 134 12.72 15.01 -36.60
C ARG A 134 11.94 15.16 -35.30
N VAL A 135 11.85 14.08 -34.52
CA VAL A 135 11.39 14.14 -33.12
C VAL A 135 12.46 14.84 -32.28
N VAL A 136 12.14 16.01 -31.75
CA VAL A 136 13.01 16.77 -30.84
C VAL A 136 12.27 17.04 -29.54
N VAL A 137 12.84 16.58 -28.44
CA VAL A 137 12.42 16.91 -27.08
C VAL A 137 13.24 18.12 -26.64
N SER A 138 12.65 19.31 -26.75
CA SER A 138 13.27 20.56 -26.30
C SER A 138 13.08 20.71 -24.79
N ILE A 139 14.15 21.10 -24.09
CA ILE A 139 14.22 21.19 -22.64
C ILE A 139 14.66 22.61 -22.27
N ASN A 140 13.86 23.29 -21.45
CA ASN A 140 14.13 24.64 -21.00
C ASN A 140 14.18 24.71 -19.47
N ASP A 141 15.41 24.69 -18.93
CA ASP A 141 15.65 24.71 -17.48
C ASP A 141 15.66 26.12 -16.84
N THR A 142 15.17 27.15 -17.55
CA THR A 142 14.77 28.45 -16.95
C THR A 142 13.28 28.50 -16.59
N ASN A 143 12.43 27.75 -17.30
CA ASN A 143 11.00 27.68 -17.05
C ASN A 143 10.72 26.52 -16.09
N VAL A 144 10.72 26.83 -14.79
CA VAL A 144 10.62 25.85 -13.70
C VAL A 144 9.18 25.79 -13.17
N GLY A 145 8.63 24.58 -13.08
CA GLY A 145 7.33 24.28 -12.48
C GLY A 145 7.45 23.96 -10.98
N GLN A 146 6.53 23.14 -10.48
CA GLN A 146 6.53 22.70 -9.08
C GLN A 146 7.72 21.80 -8.75
N THR A 147 8.15 21.87 -7.49
CA THR A 147 9.06 20.87 -6.90
C THR A 147 8.34 19.53 -6.75
N MET A 148 9.03 18.45 -7.11
CA MET A 148 8.52 17.08 -6.97
C MET A 148 8.76 16.58 -5.55
N THR A 149 7.69 16.26 -4.84
CA THR A 149 7.73 15.68 -3.49
C THR A 149 8.24 14.25 -3.53
N GLY A 150 7.84 13.48 -4.56
CA GLY A 150 8.26 12.11 -4.72
C GLY A 150 7.27 11.18 -5.43
N TRP A 151 7.55 9.90 -5.33
CA TRP A 151 6.79 8.79 -5.93
C TRP A 151 6.63 7.68 -4.90
N GLY A 152 5.48 7.03 -4.86
CA GLY A 152 5.13 6.14 -3.76
C GLY A 152 4.17 5.02 -4.07
N ALA A 153 3.96 4.19 -3.05
CA ALA A 153 2.85 3.27 -2.93
C ALA A 153 2.38 3.22 -1.46
N ALA A 154 1.22 2.65 -1.17
CA ALA A 154 0.75 2.47 0.18
C ALA A 154 1.31 1.21 0.86
N MET A 155 1.82 1.37 2.08
CA MET A 155 2.13 0.26 2.98
C MET A 155 0.84 -0.17 3.68
N THR A 156 0.03 -0.97 3.00
CA THR A 156 -1.19 -1.58 3.56
C THR A 156 -0.82 -2.72 4.53
N ASP A 157 -1.72 -3.10 5.44
CA ASP A 157 -1.50 -4.24 6.35
C ASP A 157 -1.20 -5.52 5.56
N SER A 158 -1.85 -5.70 4.39
CA SER A 158 -1.55 -6.77 3.44
C SER A 158 -0.15 -6.68 2.82
N SER A 159 0.27 -5.50 2.36
CA SER A 159 1.63 -5.30 1.82
C SER A 159 2.70 -5.63 2.87
N ALA A 160 2.52 -5.13 4.10
CA ALA A 160 3.45 -5.35 5.21
C ALA A 160 3.45 -6.80 5.69
N TYR A 161 2.29 -7.46 5.72
CA TYR A 161 2.17 -8.91 5.99
C TYR A 161 2.95 -9.74 4.97
N LEU A 162 2.78 -9.51 3.67
CA LEU A 162 3.49 -10.23 2.62
C LEU A 162 5.01 -10.01 2.69
N LEU A 163 5.45 -8.77 2.94
CA LEU A 163 6.86 -8.44 3.17
C LEU A 163 7.42 -9.18 4.40
N SER A 164 6.68 -9.22 5.51
CA SER A 164 7.07 -9.97 6.73
C SER A 164 7.12 -11.48 6.50
N SER A 165 6.18 -12.03 5.74
CA SER A 165 6.15 -13.44 5.34
C SER A 165 7.32 -13.80 4.42
N LEU A 166 7.65 -12.94 3.45
CA LEU A 166 8.82 -13.08 2.58
C LEU A 166 10.13 -13.01 3.38
N LYS A 167 10.26 -12.06 4.31
CA LYS A 167 11.42 -11.92 5.23
C LYS A 167 11.70 -13.21 6.01
N SER A 168 10.64 -13.91 6.38
CA SER A 168 10.66 -15.15 7.16
C SER A 168 10.93 -16.40 6.32
N GLN A 169 10.47 -16.45 5.06
CA GLN A 169 10.59 -17.62 4.18
C GLN A 169 11.81 -17.56 3.25
N ASN A 170 12.13 -16.40 2.70
CA ASN A 170 13.23 -16.18 1.77
C ASN A 170 13.89 -14.83 2.01
N ARG A 171 14.80 -14.80 2.98
CA ARG A 171 15.47 -13.57 3.43
C ARG A 171 16.24 -12.85 2.30
N THR A 172 16.87 -13.59 1.39
CA THR A 172 17.59 -13.00 0.25
C THR A 172 16.65 -12.30 -0.73
N ALA A 173 15.50 -12.89 -1.03
CA ALA A 173 14.48 -12.25 -1.87
C ALA A 173 13.89 -11.01 -1.18
N TYR A 174 13.70 -11.06 0.14
CA TYR A 174 13.27 -9.91 0.93
C TYR A 174 14.30 -8.76 0.89
N ASP A 175 15.57 -9.01 1.22
CA ASP A 175 16.60 -7.97 1.24
C ASP A 175 16.81 -7.35 -0.16
N THR A 176 16.66 -8.15 -1.22
CA THR A 176 16.65 -7.68 -2.62
C THR A 176 15.41 -6.84 -2.94
N THR A 177 14.25 -7.20 -2.40
CA THR A 177 12.99 -6.47 -2.60
C THR A 177 13.01 -5.12 -1.90
N MET A 178 13.48 -5.06 -0.64
CA MET A 178 13.63 -3.82 0.09
C MET A 178 14.68 -2.91 -0.53
N ALA A 179 15.81 -3.47 -1.00
CA ALA A 179 16.81 -2.73 -1.77
C ALA A 179 16.24 -2.13 -3.05
N TYR A 180 15.46 -2.89 -3.83
CA TYR A 180 14.82 -2.39 -5.05
C TYR A 180 13.78 -1.29 -4.76
N LEU A 181 12.88 -1.53 -3.79
CA LEU A 181 11.79 -0.62 -3.45
C LEU A 181 12.28 0.71 -2.88
N PHE A 182 13.29 0.68 -2.02
CA PHE A 182 13.71 1.84 -1.22
C PHE A 182 15.12 2.34 -1.57
N ASN A 183 15.62 2.04 -2.78
CA ASN A 183 16.86 2.63 -3.29
C ASN A 183 16.73 4.16 -3.46
N ARG A 184 17.66 4.95 -2.92
CA ARG A 184 17.60 6.44 -2.94
C ARG A 184 17.99 7.07 -4.30
N ARG A 185 18.01 6.29 -5.38
CA ARG A 185 18.16 6.72 -6.79
C ARG A 185 17.00 6.21 -7.66
N THR A 186 16.55 4.97 -7.49
CA THR A 186 15.52 4.34 -8.36
C THR A 186 14.24 3.90 -7.65
N GLY A 187 14.21 3.91 -6.32
CA GLY A 187 13.09 3.43 -5.51
C GLY A 187 12.06 4.52 -5.18
N ILE A 188 11.00 4.11 -4.50
CA ILE A 188 10.00 5.04 -3.95
C ILE A 188 10.55 5.79 -2.74
N ASN A 189 10.08 7.02 -2.56
CA ASN A 189 10.44 7.91 -1.44
C ASN A 189 9.21 8.46 -0.69
N ILE A 190 8.01 7.94 -0.98
CA ILE A 190 6.80 8.17 -0.19
C ILE A 190 6.11 6.82 0.09
N LEU A 191 5.69 6.61 1.35
CA LEU A 191 4.68 5.62 1.72
C LEU A 191 3.40 6.33 2.19
N ARG A 192 2.24 5.93 1.66
CA ARG A 192 0.95 6.21 2.30
C ARG A 192 0.64 5.08 3.28
N VAL A 193 0.16 5.40 4.48
CA VAL A 193 0.06 4.45 5.59
C VAL A 193 -1.31 4.58 6.25
N PRO A 194 -2.14 3.52 6.26
CA PRO A 194 -3.40 3.52 6.96
C PRO A 194 -3.27 3.79 8.46
N ILE A 195 -4.12 4.67 8.98
CA ILE A 195 -4.38 4.83 10.42
C ILE A 195 -5.52 3.89 10.79
N GLY A 196 -5.18 2.66 11.18
CA GLY A 196 -6.15 1.57 11.34
C GLY A 196 -6.39 0.81 10.03
N THR A 197 -7.27 -0.19 10.08
CA THR A 197 -7.53 -1.12 8.97
C THR A 197 -8.12 -0.44 7.72
N SER A 198 -7.55 -0.75 6.56
CA SER A 198 -8.13 -0.49 5.22
C SER A 198 -8.84 -1.74 4.65
N ASP A 199 -9.30 -1.70 3.41
CA ASP A 199 -9.78 -2.89 2.69
C ASP A 199 -8.68 -3.94 2.44
N PHE A 200 -7.43 -3.49 2.30
CA PHE A 200 -6.25 -4.35 2.14
C PHE A 200 -5.59 -4.69 3.48
N ASN A 201 -6.25 -5.59 4.19
CA ASN A 201 -5.78 -6.16 5.45
C ASN A 201 -6.02 -7.70 5.52
N PRO A 202 -5.13 -8.48 6.15
CA PRO A 202 -5.35 -9.91 6.37
C PRO A 202 -6.61 -10.19 7.22
N GLN A 203 -7.51 -11.01 6.68
CA GLN A 203 -8.89 -11.21 7.15
C GLN A 203 -9.11 -11.62 8.62
N THR A 204 -8.06 -11.97 9.36
CA THR A 204 -8.14 -12.53 10.71
C THR A 204 -8.31 -11.47 11.83
N TRP A 205 -8.32 -10.18 11.51
CA TRP A 205 -8.39 -9.06 12.46
C TRP A 205 -8.84 -7.78 11.76
N GLN A 206 -9.36 -6.80 12.52
CA GLN A 206 -9.60 -5.40 12.12
C GLN A 206 -9.33 -4.52 13.36
N TYR A 207 -8.93 -3.26 13.17
CA TYR A 207 -8.58 -2.32 14.25
C TYR A 207 -8.69 -0.85 13.82
N THR A 208 -8.90 0.04 14.79
CA THR A 208 -8.46 1.44 14.75
C THR A 208 -7.42 1.67 15.86
N MET A 209 -6.79 2.85 15.93
CA MET A 209 -5.77 3.13 16.96
C MET A 209 -6.34 3.34 18.37
N ALA A 210 -7.66 3.19 18.59
CA ALA A 210 -8.29 3.28 19.91
C ALA A 210 -9.28 2.14 20.18
N ASP A 211 -9.08 0.99 19.56
CA ASP A 211 -9.69 -0.29 19.94
C ASP A 211 -8.62 -1.27 20.46
N GLN A 212 -9.00 -2.43 21.00
CA GLN A 212 -8.05 -3.51 21.30
C GLN A 212 -7.77 -4.36 20.04
N GLU A 213 -6.51 -4.74 19.82
CA GLU A 213 -6.13 -5.50 18.62
C GLU A 213 -6.92 -6.82 18.49
N GLY A 214 -7.47 -7.08 17.30
CA GLY A 214 -8.28 -8.28 17.04
C GLY A 214 -9.72 -8.22 17.56
N VAL A 215 -10.10 -7.18 18.27
CA VAL A 215 -11.50 -6.90 18.65
C VAL A 215 -12.13 -6.03 17.56
N GLN A 216 -13.25 -6.47 16.98
CA GLN A 216 -14.06 -5.56 16.16
C GLN A 216 -14.65 -4.47 17.05
N ALA A 217 -14.25 -3.23 16.79
CA ALA A 217 -14.72 -2.02 17.46
C ALA A 217 -16.24 -2.04 17.68
N ASN A 218 -16.68 -2.00 18.95
CA ASN A 218 -18.08 -2.15 19.31
C ASN A 218 -18.77 -0.79 19.51
N ALA A 219 -20.09 -0.85 19.72
CA ALA A 219 -20.93 0.32 19.90
C ALA A 219 -20.82 0.98 21.29
N ASP A 220 -20.14 0.33 22.24
CA ASP A 220 -20.27 0.56 23.69
C ASP A 220 -18.97 1.02 24.35
N ASP A 221 -17.84 1.10 23.62
CA ASP A 221 -16.62 1.72 24.14
C ASP A 221 -16.88 3.21 24.45
N THR A 222 -16.95 3.46 25.75
CA THR A 222 -17.41 4.71 26.37
C THR A 222 -16.51 5.08 27.55
N VAL A 223 -15.34 4.45 27.65
CA VAL A 223 -14.25 4.92 28.50
C VAL A 223 -13.79 6.28 27.97
N GLY A 224 -13.22 7.14 28.82
CA GLY A 224 -12.89 8.54 28.46
C GLY A 224 -12.11 8.65 27.14
N PRO A 225 -12.34 9.71 26.34
CA PRO A 225 -11.96 9.74 24.93
C PRO A 225 -10.49 9.39 24.72
N LEU A 226 -10.25 8.37 23.87
CA LEU A 226 -8.92 7.92 23.49
C LEU A 226 -8.05 7.40 24.64
N SER A 227 -8.66 6.94 25.74
CA SER A 227 -7.97 6.23 26.84
C SER A 227 -7.52 4.81 26.46
N THR A 228 -8.15 4.22 25.44
CA THR A 228 -7.81 2.96 24.78
C THR A 228 -6.71 3.10 23.71
N PHE A 229 -6.19 4.31 23.48
CA PHE A 229 -5.27 4.57 22.37
C PHE A 229 -3.97 3.75 22.44
N ASN A 230 -3.66 3.03 21.36
CA ASN A 230 -2.48 2.18 21.24
C ASN A 230 -2.02 2.09 19.76
N MET A 231 -0.91 1.41 19.52
CA MET A 231 -0.33 1.20 18.18
C MET A 231 -0.23 -0.28 17.82
N ASP A 232 -0.93 -1.18 18.50
CA ASP A 232 -0.60 -2.62 18.52
C ASP A 232 -0.80 -3.27 17.14
N GLY A 233 -1.92 -2.99 16.47
CA GLY A 233 -2.16 -3.44 15.10
C GLY A 233 -1.10 -2.94 14.09
N ALA A 234 -0.65 -1.70 14.23
CA ALA A 234 0.43 -1.16 13.39
C ALA A 234 1.82 -1.74 13.77
N ASN A 235 2.06 -2.03 15.05
CA ASN A 235 3.28 -2.68 15.55
C ASN A 235 3.44 -4.11 15.00
N ARG A 236 2.34 -4.76 14.62
CA ARG A 236 2.32 -6.13 14.09
C ARG A 236 3.08 -6.29 12.77
N TYR A 237 2.84 -5.41 11.79
CA TYR A 237 3.47 -5.48 10.45
C TYR A 237 3.94 -4.12 9.91
N ILE A 238 3.13 -3.06 10.04
CA ILE A 238 3.39 -1.74 9.46
C ILE A 238 4.68 -1.12 10.00
N ILE A 239 4.81 -0.96 11.32
CA ILE A 239 5.97 -0.34 11.96
C ILE A 239 7.27 -1.15 11.72
N PRO A 240 7.29 -2.50 11.80
CA PRO A 240 8.43 -3.29 11.34
C PRO A 240 8.82 -3.02 9.88
N ALA A 241 7.87 -3.08 8.93
CA ALA A 241 8.15 -2.90 7.50
C ALA A 241 8.68 -1.49 7.18
N ILE A 242 8.16 -0.44 7.85
CA ILE A 242 8.66 0.93 7.71
C ILE A 242 10.07 1.07 8.31
N LYS A 243 10.35 0.45 9.48
CA LYS A 243 11.70 0.44 10.07
C LYS A 243 12.73 -0.22 9.15
N ASP A 244 12.38 -1.33 8.52
CA ASP A 244 13.25 -1.97 7.53
C ASP A 244 13.44 -1.09 6.29
N ALA A 245 12.39 -0.42 5.79
CA ALA A 245 12.48 0.50 4.66
C ALA A 245 13.40 1.70 4.92
N LEU A 246 13.36 2.25 6.15
CA LEU A 246 14.21 3.36 6.59
C LEU A 246 15.71 3.03 6.63
N VAL A 247 16.10 1.74 6.69
CA VAL A 247 17.50 1.32 6.56
C VAL A 247 18.05 1.60 5.16
N TYR A 248 17.20 1.50 4.13
CA TYR A 248 17.56 1.76 2.73
C TYR A 248 17.32 3.22 2.34
N ASN A 249 16.21 3.82 2.80
CA ASN A 249 15.88 5.23 2.58
C ASN A 249 15.57 5.98 3.89
N PRO A 250 16.58 6.61 4.53
CA PRO A 250 16.35 7.46 5.69
C PRO A 250 15.51 8.73 5.41
N ASP A 251 15.33 9.11 4.14
CA ASP A 251 14.59 10.31 3.71
C ASP A 251 13.12 9.99 3.34
N LEU A 252 12.63 8.80 3.73
CA LEU A 252 11.33 8.26 3.34
C LEU A 252 10.16 9.04 3.96
N LYS A 253 9.35 9.68 3.11
CA LYS A 253 8.17 10.45 3.53
C LYS A 253 7.01 9.53 3.87
N LEU A 254 6.33 9.78 4.98
CA LEU A 254 5.13 9.03 5.39
C LEU A 254 3.89 9.94 5.33
N ALA A 255 2.86 9.54 4.57
CA ALA A 255 1.56 10.19 4.54
C ALA A 255 0.54 9.33 5.30
N LEU A 256 -0.06 9.85 6.37
CA LEU A 256 -0.97 9.11 7.25
C LEU A 256 -2.43 9.47 6.98
N LEU A 257 -3.32 8.48 6.95
CA LEU A 257 -4.76 8.67 6.69
C LEU A 257 -5.61 7.54 7.27
N PRO A 258 -6.75 7.81 7.96
CA PRO A 258 -7.68 6.76 8.37
C PRO A 258 -8.66 6.35 7.26
N TRP A 259 -9.05 5.08 7.27
CA TRP A 259 -10.25 4.60 6.56
C TRP A 259 -11.49 4.79 7.42
N SER A 260 -11.39 4.62 8.73
CA SER A 260 -12.46 4.94 9.69
C SER A 260 -11.85 5.35 11.03
N PRO A 261 -12.45 6.31 11.74
CA PRO A 261 -12.22 6.46 13.17
C PRO A 261 -12.87 5.31 13.97
N PRO A 262 -12.61 5.21 15.29
CA PRO A 262 -13.25 4.25 16.20
C PRO A 262 -14.77 4.23 16.06
N ALA A 263 -15.39 3.06 16.26
CA ALA A 263 -16.83 2.85 16.04
C ALA A 263 -17.72 3.88 16.77
N TRP A 264 -17.37 4.23 18.01
CA TRP A 264 -18.12 5.18 18.84
C TRP A 264 -18.11 6.64 18.34
N MET A 265 -17.21 7.01 17.42
CA MET A 265 -17.21 8.33 16.79
C MET A 265 -18.28 8.48 15.70
N LYS A 266 -19.02 7.42 15.36
CA LYS A 266 -19.81 7.33 14.12
C LYS A 266 -21.30 7.12 14.36
N THR A 267 -22.12 7.68 13.48
CA THR A 267 -23.59 7.64 13.57
C THR A 267 -24.19 6.24 13.57
N ASN A 268 -23.52 5.27 12.93
CA ASN A 268 -23.92 3.87 12.87
C ASN A 268 -23.26 2.98 13.94
N ARG A 269 -22.40 3.55 14.79
CA ARG A 269 -21.62 2.84 15.82
C ARG A 269 -20.82 1.63 15.30
N GLY A 270 -20.19 1.75 14.13
CA GLY A 270 -19.34 0.70 13.55
C GLY A 270 -18.32 1.22 12.53
N ILE A 271 -17.17 0.55 12.40
CA ILE A 271 -16.06 1.02 11.55
C ILE A 271 -16.33 0.93 10.04
N ASN A 272 -17.29 0.12 9.60
CA ASN A 272 -17.69 0.04 8.19
C ASN A 272 -18.88 0.98 7.92
N SER A 273 -18.86 1.74 6.82
CA SER A 273 -19.91 2.67 6.41
C SER A 273 -20.28 3.73 7.47
N GLY A 274 -21.43 4.40 7.30
CA GLY A 274 -21.92 5.44 8.20
C GLY A 274 -21.16 6.76 8.06
N SER A 275 -21.42 7.69 8.98
CA SER A 275 -20.90 9.07 8.93
C SER A 275 -20.31 9.48 10.27
N LEU A 276 -19.50 10.54 10.27
CA LEU A 276 -19.00 11.15 11.51
C LEU A 276 -20.16 11.65 12.38
N SER A 277 -20.14 11.33 13.68
CA SER A 277 -21.07 11.93 14.64
C SER A 277 -20.74 13.42 14.88
N PRO A 278 -21.73 14.32 14.98
CA PRO A 278 -21.49 15.73 15.29
C PRO A 278 -20.64 15.94 16.57
N ASP A 279 -20.82 15.07 17.56
CA ASP A 279 -20.09 15.11 18.84
C ASP A 279 -18.60 14.74 18.69
N ALA A 280 -18.24 14.00 17.63
CA ALA A 280 -16.88 13.55 17.38
C ALA A 280 -16.03 14.57 16.60
N ILE A 281 -16.61 15.67 16.09
CA ILE A 281 -15.89 16.69 15.30
C ILE A 281 -14.70 17.29 16.08
N GLY A 282 -14.86 17.51 17.40
CA GLY A 282 -13.79 18.01 18.27
C GLY A 282 -12.93 16.92 18.94
N ILE A 283 -13.12 15.64 18.57
CA ILE A 283 -12.40 14.49 19.13
C ILE A 283 -11.53 13.81 18.06
N LEU A 284 -12.01 13.74 16.82
CA LEU A 284 -11.25 13.22 15.68
C LEU A 284 -9.91 13.96 15.45
N PRO A 285 -9.80 15.30 15.58
CA PRO A 285 -8.51 15.99 15.56
C PRO A 285 -7.50 15.46 16.59
N GLU A 286 -7.96 15.04 17.77
CA GLU A 286 -7.08 14.47 18.80
C GLU A 286 -6.65 13.04 18.46
N TYR A 287 -7.54 12.22 17.91
CA TYR A 287 -7.22 10.86 17.44
C TYR A 287 -6.13 10.88 16.36
N LEU A 288 -6.25 11.80 15.41
CA LEU A 288 -5.29 11.97 14.32
C LEU A 288 -3.94 12.51 14.83
N VAL A 289 -3.93 13.48 15.75
CA VAL A 289 -2.70 13.99 16.37
C VAL A 289 -2.01 12.91 17.21
N LYS A 290 -2.75 12.14 18.03
CA LYS A 290 -2.22 10.97 18.75
C LYS A 290 -1.68 9.91 17.79
N SER A 291 -2.30 9.73 16.62
CA SER A 291 -1.80 8.83 15.57
C SER A 291 -0.46 9.30 14.98
N VAL A 292 -0.30 10.60 14.68
CA VAL A 292 0.98 11.18 14.25
C VAL A 292 2.07 10.97 15.31
N GLN A 293 1.76 11.24 16.58
CA GLN A 293 2.66 11.01 17.71
C GLN A 293 3.03 9.53 17.85
N GLY A 294 2.05 8.63 17.79
CA GLY A 294 2.24 7.18 17.86
C GLY A 294 3.13 6.64 16.75
N PHE A 295 2.94 7.08 15.50
CA PHE A 295 3.84 6.72 14.40
C PHE A 295 5.26 7.28 14.59
N ARG A 296 5.40 8.57 14.93
CA ARG A 296 6.69 9.21 15.22
C ARG A 296 7.47 8.44 16.30
N ASP A 297 6.82 8.14 17.42
CA ASP A 297 7.46 7.55 18.60
C ASP A 297 7.72 6.05 18.40
N ALA A 298 6.79 5.31 17.79
CA ALA A 298 7.02 3.92 17.41
C ALA A 298 8.18 3.75 16.43
N LEU A 299 8.43 4.74 15.55
CA LEU A 299 9.57 4.78 14.63
C LEU A 299 10.86 5.36 15.25
N GLY A 300 10.87 5.67 16.56
CA GLY A 300 12.07 6.09 17.30
C GLY A 300 12.23 7.60 17.46
N GLY A 301 11.14 8.37 17.40
CA GLY A 301 11.07 9.81 17.69
C GLY A 301 11.59 10.73 16.59
N ASN A 302 12.62 10.30 15.85
CA ASN A 302 13.30 11.10 14.84
C ASN A 302 12.63 11.07 13.44
N VAL A 303 11.68 10.16 13.22
CA VAL A 303 10.97 10.04 11.94
C VAL A 303 9.64 10.78 12.06
N MET A 304 9.62 12.04 11.60
CA MET A 304 8.38 12.82 11.54
C MET A 304 7.55 12.37 10.33
N PRO A 305 6.24 12.06 10.49
CA PRO A 305 5.34 11.92 9.36
C PRO A 305 5.36 13.18 8.47
N TRP A 306 5.36 13.00 7.16
CA TRP A 306 5.43 14.10 6.20
C TRP A 306 4.06 14.77 6.04
N ALA A 307 3.00 13.97 5.93
CA ALA A 307 1.64 14.46 5.71
C ALA A 307 0.61 13.70 6.55
N LEU A 308 -0.53 14.36 6.79
CA LEU A 308 -1.71 13.83 7.45
C LEU A 308 -2.96 14.31 6.69
N SER A 309 -3.89 13.39 6.44
CA SER A 309 -5.19 13.67 5.82
C SER A 309 -6.33 13.21 6.73
N VAL A 310 -7.55 13.75 6.55
CA VAL A 310 -8.64 13.60 7.52
C VAL A 310 -9.41 12.28 7.41
N GLN A 311 -9.78 11.87 6.20
CA GLN A 311 -10.61 10.70 5.92
C GLN A 311 -10.38 10.22 4.49
N ASN A 312 -10.24 8.91 4.27
CA ASN A 312 -10.15 8.33 2.93
C ASN A 312 -11.52 8.32 2.23
N GLU A 313 -11.60 8.88 1.02
CA GLU A 313 -12.83 8.98 0.21
C GLU A 313 -14.07 9.40 1.03
N PRO A 314 -14.12 10.64 1.55
CA PRO A 314 -15.21 11.12 2.38
C PRO A 314 -16.59 11.09 1.70
N THR A 315 -16.65 10.97 0.36
CA THR A 315 -17.92 10.78 -0.37
C THR A 315 -18.38 9.31 -0.50
N ASN A 316 -17.52 8.33 -0.16
CA ASN A 316 -17.71 6.90 -0.47
C ASN A 316 -17.80 5.99 0.78
N PRO A 317 -18.94 5.93 1.49
CA PRO A 317 -19.14 5.00 2.61
C PRO A 317 -19.37 3.55 2.12
N THR A 318 -18.50 2.61 2.49
CA THR A 318 -18.40 1.26 1.91
C THR A 318 -18.77 0.11 2.85
N ALA A 319 -18.76 -1.13 2.34
CA ALA A 319 -19.00 -2.35 3.13
C ALA A 319 -17.80 -2.80 4.01
N TYR A 320 -16.66 -2.11 3.91
CA TYR A 320 -15.41 -2.27 4.66
C TYR A 320 -15.10 -0.95 5.42
N PRO A 321 -13.97 -0.82 6.16
CA PRO A 321 -13.70 0.39 6.93
C PRO A 321 -13.74 1.65 6.07
N SER A 322 -14.61 2.59 6.45
CA SER A 322 -14.98 3.77 5.68
C SER A 322 -15.87 4.68 6.52
N MET A 323 -15.89 5.98 6.25
CA MET A 323 -16.82 6.92 6.88
C MET A 323 -17.10 8.09 5.95
N SER A 324 -18.37 8.44 5.76
CA SER A 324 -18.70 9.66 5.02
C SER A 324 -18.53 10.92 5.87
N MET A 325 -17.99 11.96 5.24
CA MET A 325 -17.79 13.29 5.78
C MET A 325 -18.20 14.33 4.73
N ASN A 326 -18.54 15.54 5.16
CA ASN A 326 -18.79 16.68 4.27
C ASN A 326 -17.77 17.78 4.53
N ASN A 327 -17.64 18.72 3.58
CA ASN A 327 -16.61 19.75 3.64
C ASN A 327 -16.75 20.72 4.82
N ASP A 328 -17.93 20.94 5.41
CA ASP A 328 -18.03 21.74 6.66
C ASP A 328 -17.28 21.03 7.79
N TYR A 329 -17.52 19.72 7.94
CA TYR A 329 -16.88 18.92 8.97
C TYR A 329 -15.37 18.83 8.69
N GLU A 330 -14.97 18.58 7.44
CA GLU A 330 -13.55 18.53 7.05
C GLU A 330 -12.84 19.87 7.29
N LEU A 331 -13.41 21.00 6.86
CA LEU A 331 -12.85 22.35 7.08
C LEU A 331 -12.65 22.67 8.57
N ARG A 332 -13.61 22.26 9.42
CA ARG A 332 -13.54 22.45 10.87
C ARG A 332 -12.47 21.55 11.51
N ILE A 333 -12.39 20.30 11.09
CA ILE A 333 -11.36 19.34 11.54
C ILE A 333 -9.96 19.79 11.10
N LEU A 334 -9.78 20.21 9.86
CA LEU A 334 -8.52 20.75 9.33
C LEU A 334 -8.05 21.99 10.10
N ALA A 335 -8.97 22.91 10.42
CA ALA A 335 -8.66 24.10 11.22
C ALA A 335 -8.23 23.74 12.65
N GLU A 336 -8.91 22.79 13.29
CA GLU A 336 -8.56 22.33 14.63
C GLU A 336 -7.25 21.52 14.64
N LEU A 337 -7.04 20.66 13.64
CA LEU A 337 -5.78 19.93 13.42
C LEU A 337 -4.59 20.88 13.29
N ARG A 338 -4.70 21.95 12.50
CA ARG A 338 -3.62 22.94 12.37
C ARG A 338 -3.23 23.55 13.72
N GLY A 339 -4.23 23.86 14.56
CA GLY A 339 -4.02 24.36 15.91
C GLY A 339 -3.37 23.33 16.84
N ARG A 340 -3.88 22.10 16.88
CA ARG A 340 -3.36 21.02 17.75
C ARG A 340 -1.96 20.56 17.33
N LEU A 341 -1.70 20.39 16.03
CA LEU A 341 -0.36 20.08 15.53
C LEU A 341 0.66 21.16 15.95
N ALA A 342 0.27 22.44 15.92
CA ALA A 342 1.15 23.52 16.38
C ALA A 342 1.42 23.50 17.89
N GLN A 343 0.42 23.12 18.71
CA GLN A 343 0.56 22.97 20.16
C GLN A 343 1.50 21.80 20.53
N GLU A 344 1.42 20.69 19.81
CA GLU A 344 2.23 19.48 20.03
C GLU A 344 3.62 19.51 19.36
N GLY A 345 4.02 20.63 18.75
CA GLY A 345 5.31 20.78 18.06
C GLY A 345 5.41 20.04 16.71
N LEU A 346 4.28 19.71 16.10
CA LEU A 346 4.13 18.93 14.88
C LEU A 346 3.81 19.80 13.64
N SER A 347 4.07 21.11 13.69
CA SER A 347 3.73 22.08 12.62
C SER A 347 4.33 21.79 11.24
N SER A 348 5.32 20.88 11.15
CA SER A 348 5.94 20.44 9.91
C SER A 348 5.17 19.34 9.17
N VAL A 349 4.20 18.70 9.83
CA VAL A 349 3.29 17.73 9.20
C VAL A 349 2.33 18.48 8.29
N GLN A 350 2.35 18.17 6.99
CA GLN A 350 1.47 18.83 6.03
C GLN A 350 0.03 18.32 6.18
N LEU A 351 -0.96 19.22 6.17
CA LEU A 351 -2.37 18.83 6.10
C LEU A 351 -2.85 18.83 4.65
N LEU A 352 -3.28 17.67 4.18
CA LEU A 352 -3.92 17.51 2.88
C LEU A 352 -5.43 17.25 3.08
N GLY A 353 -6.23 17.86 2.21
CA GLY A 353 -7.68 17.67 2.18
C GLY A 353 -8.15 16.94 0.92
N HIS A 354 -9.46 16.74 0.82
CA HIS A 354 -10.16 15.98 -0.23
C HIS A 354 -9.98 14.46 -0.12
N GLU A 355 -8.80 13.91 -0.45
CA GLU A 355 -8.56 12.43 -0.52
C GLU A 355 -9.68 11.67 -1.26
N ASP A 356 -10.16 12.27 -2.36
CA ASP A 356 -11.26 11.77 -3.17
C ASP A 356 -10.99 12.06 -4.67
N ASN A 357 -11.94 11.67 -5.50
CA ASN A 357 -11.78 11.46 -6.93
C ASN A 357 -11.79 12.77 -7.73
N PHE A 358 -11.17 12.78 -8.91
CA PHE A 358 -11.10 13.94 -9.81
C PHE A 358 -12.48 14.51 -10.20
N ILE A 359 -13.52 13.68 -10.21
CA ILE A 359 -14.89 14.13 -10.53
C ILE A 359 -15.44 15.12 -9.48
N ASN A 360 -15.02 15.02 -8.22
CA ASN A 360 -15.46 15.85 -7.09
C ASN A 360 -14.59 17.14 -6.96
N TRP A 361 -14.13 17.71 -8.09
CA TRP A 361 -13.18 18.82 -8.11
C TRP A 361 -13.68 20.12 -7.47
N ASP A 362 -15.01 20.28 -7.38
CA ASP A 362 -15.68 21.45 -6.82
C ASP A 362 -15.70 21.42 -5.28
N ASP A 363 -15.67 20.23 -4.68
CA ASP A 363 -15.43 20.02 -3.25
C ASP A 363 -13.98 20.41 -2.89
N ALA A 364 -12.98 19.89 -3.59
CA ALA A 364 -11.58 20.32 -3.43
C ALA A 364 -11.42 21.85 -3.59
N ALA A 365 -12.11 22.45 -4.56
CA ALA A 365 -12.12 23.90 -4.75
C ALA A 365 -12.90 24.63 -3.65
N ALA A 366 -13.90 24.02 -3.01
CA ALA A 366 -14.60 24.58 -1.85
C ALA A 366 -13.66 24.63 -0.63
N LEU A 367 -12.90 23.57 -0.37
CA LEU A 367 -11.92 23.53 0.72
C LEU A 367 -10.94 24.71 0.63
N MET A 368 -10.34 24.92 -0.54
CA MET A 368 -9.41 26.04 -0.78
C MET A 368 -10.10 27.41 -0.76
N ARG A 369 -11.33 27.55 -1.26
CA ARG A 369 -12.08 28.81 -1.19
C ARG A 369 -12.45 29.23 0.22
N TYR A 370 -12.78 28.28 1.11
CA TYR A 370 -13.31 28.58 2.44
C TYR A 370 -12.26 28.59 3.55
N ASN A 371 -11.24 27.73 3.51
CA ASN A 371 -10.11 27.81 4.46
C ASN A 371 -8.78 27.26 3.92
N SER A 372 -8.23 27.91 2.90
CA SER A 372 -6.85 27.69 2.43
C SER A 372 -5.78 27.81 3.53
N SER A 373 -6.05 28.49 4.65
CA SER A 373 -5.08 28.66 5.75
C SER A 373 -4.89 27.40 6.61
N ALA A 374 -5.89 26.51 6.62
CA ALA A 374 -5.81 25.24 7.34
C ALA A 374 -5.02 24.16 6.56
N LEU A 375 -4.90 24.28 5.24
CA LEU A 375 -4.37 23.26 4.33
C LEU A 375 -2.98 23.60 3.80
N ASP A 376 -2.17 22.58 3.51
CA ASP A 376 -0.95 22.71 2.69
C ASP A 376 -1.17 22.29 1.24
N GLY A 377 -2.12 21.40 0.97
CA GLY A 377 -2.43 20.94 -0.38
C GLY A 377 -3.73 20.14 -0.50
N ILE A 378 -3.98 19.61 -1.69
CA ILE A 378 -5.10 18.72 -2.01
C ILE A 378 -4.59 17.35 -2.45
N ALA A 379 -5.28 16.31 -1.99
CA ALA A 379 -5.07 14.91 -2.33
C ALA A 379 -6.15 14.41 -3.31
N TRP A 380 -5.73 13.66 -4.33
CA TRP A 380 -6.59 13.18 -5.43
C TRP A 380 -6.54 11.66 -5.60
N HIS A 381 -7.69 11.06 -5.89
CA HIS A 381 -7.85 9.66 -6.31
C HIS A 381 -8.20 9.55 -7.81
N CYS A 382 -7.81 8.43 -8.43
CA CYS A 382 -7.95 8.24 -9.88
C CYS A 382 -9.18 7.46 -10.35
N TYR A 383 -10.02 6.95 -9.44
CA TYR A 383 -11.05 5.96 -9.78
C TYR A 383 -12.27 6.53 -10.51
N ASN A 384 -12.53 7.84 -10.39
CA ASN A 384 -13.63 8.49 -11.10
C ASN A 384 -13.28 9.92 -11.56
N GLY A 385 -13.76 10.28 -12.76
CA GLY A 385 -13.46 11.54 -13.44
C GLY A 385 -12.13 11.54 -14.18
N SER A 386 -11.98 12.46 -15.13
CA SER A 386 -10.71 12.68 -15.82
C SER A 386 -9.81 13.61 -15.01
N SER A 387 -8.49 13.38 -15.03
CA SER A 387 -7.50 14.30 -14.45
C SER A 387 -7.54 15.70 -15.07
N ALA A 388 -8.18 15.88 -16.23
CA ALA A 388 -8.52 17.19 -16.78
C ALA A 388 -9.35 18.09 -15.82
N TYR A 389 -10.11 17.51 -14.88
CA TYR A 389 -10.85 18.28 -13.88
C TYR A 389 -9.95 19.05 -12.88
N ILE A 390 -8.65 18.76 -12.82
CA ILE A 390 -7.68 19.62 -12.10
C ILE A 390 -7.69 21.06 -12.67
N ALA A 391 -7.98 21.24 -13.96
CA ALA A 391 -8.15 22.58 -14.56
C ALA A 391 -9.39 23.31 -14.03
N ASN A 392 -10.46 22.58 -13.70
CA ASN A 392 -11.65 23.16 -13.08
C ASN A 392 -11.36 23.54 -11.63
N TYR A 393 -10.71 22.66 -10.85
CA TYR A 393 -10.26 22.93 -9.48
C TYR A 393 -9.39 24.19 -9.41
N THR A 394 -8.35 24.28 -10.25
CA THR A 394 -7.43 25.43 -10.23
C THR A 394 -8.15 26.73 -10.59
N SER A 395 -9.00 26.70 -11.62
CA SER A 395 -9.79 27.87 -12.05
C SER A 395 -10.80 28.35 -11.01
N ASN A 396 -11.34 27.45 -10.16
CA ASN A 396 -12.39 27.77 -9.19
C ASN A 396 -11.87 27.95 -7.75
N SER A 397 -10.55 27.91 -7.52
CA SER A 397 -9.94 28.03 -6.18
C SER A 397 -9.68 29.48 -5.73
N ASN A 398 -10.31 30.50 -6.34
CA ASN A 398 -10.21 31.93 -5.98
C ASN A 398 -8.78 32.43 -5.68
N ASN A 399 -7.80 32.02 -6.49
CA ASN A 399 -6.37 32.33 -6.34
C ASN A 399 -5.71 31.85 -5.02
N GLN A 400 -6.37 30.98 -4.24
CA GLN A 400 -5.90 30.50 -2.93
C GLN A 400 -4.77 29.45 -2.99
N LEU A 401 -4.23 29.18 -4.18
CA LEU A 401 -3.26 28.12 -4.44
C LEU A 401 -1.79 28.54 -4.29
N ALA A 402 -1.53 29.80 -3.92
CA ALA A 402 -0.18 30.28 -3.68
C ALA A 402 0.49 29.49 -2.54
N GLY A 403 1.58 28.79 -2.85
CA GLY A 403 2.28 27.92 -1.90
C GLY A 403 1.56 26.62 -1.56
N LYS A 404 0.51 26.24 -2.29
CA LYS A 404 -0.21 24.96 -2.11
C LYS A 404 0.32 23.89 -3.05
N THR A 405 0.34 22.64 -2.57
CA THR A 405 0.70 21.46 -3.38
C THR A 405 -0.53 20.68 -3.83
N MET A 406 -0.35 19.83 -4.84
CA MET A 406 -1.32 18.81 -5.23
C MET A 406 -0.64 17.45 -5.26
N HIS A 407 -1.33 16.42 -4.79
CA HIS A 407 -0.82 15.06 -4.69
C HIS A 407 -1.87 14.10 -5.25
N MET A 408 -1.47 13.14 -6.07
CA MET A 408 -2.30 11.95 -6.29
C MET A 408 -1.92 10.93 -5.23
N THR A 409 -2.84 10.65 -4.30
CA THR A 409 -2.58 9.88 -3.08
C THR A 409 -3.02 8.43 -3.19
N GLU A 410 -3.98 8.12 -4.07
CA GLU A 410 -4.36 6.74 -4.36
C GLU A 410 -4.71 6.52 -5.83
N CYS A 411 -4.16 5.43 -6.39
CA CYS A 411 -4.58 4.88 -7.67
C CYS A 411 -4.14 3.43 -7.78
N SER A 412 -5.06 2.53 -8.11
CA SER A 412 -4.76 1.10 -8.23
C SER A 412 -4.73 0.64 -9.68
N GLY A 413 -3.89 -0.35 -9.98
CA GLY A 413 -3.98 -1.12 -11.22
C GLY A 413 -4.95 -2.28 -11.03
N GLN A 414 -5.31 -2.96 -12.11
CA GLN A 414 -6.08 -4.21 -12.07
C GLN A 414 -5.35 -5.29 -12.86
N ASP A 415 -5.31 -6.53 -12.35
CA ASP A 415 -4.78 -7.67 -13.09
C ASP A 415 -5.82 -8.20 -14.10
N SER A 416 -6.13 -7.35 -15.08
CA SER A 416 -7.06 -7.69 -16.16
C SER A 416 -6.43 -8.71 -17.11
N THR A 417 -7.11 -9.85 -17.27
CA THR A 417 -6.73 -10.88 -18.25
C THR A 417 -7.12 -10.52 -19.69
N THR A 418 -7.85 -9.42 -19.91
CA THR A 418 -8.32 -8.99 -21.24
C THR A 418 -7.56 -7.79 -21.81
N GLN A 419 -6.77 -7.08 -20.99
CA GLN A 419 -6.02 -5.90 -21.41
C GLN A 419 -4.52 -6.19 -21.55
N SER A 420 -3.89 -5.72 -22.63
CA SER A 420 -2.44 -5.86 -22.80
C SER A 420 -1.65 -4.88 -21.92
N ASP A 421 -0.48 -5.29 -21.41
CA ASP A 421 0.46 -4.43 -20.67
C ASP A 421 0.76 -3.10 -21.41
N ALA A 422 0.80 -3.12 -22.75
CA ALA A 422 1.03 -1.92 -23.57
C ALA A 422 -0.15 -0.94 -23.53
N THR A 423 -1.40 -1.41 -23.59
CA THR A 423 -2.58 -0.54 -23.45
C THR A 423 -2.72 -0.02 -22.03
N SER A 424 -2.44 -0.87 -21.04
CA SER A 424 -2.42 -0.46 -19.63
C SER A 424 -1.34 0.59 -19.38
N LEU A 425 -0.14 0.42 -19.96
CA LEU A 425 0.92 1.43 -19.92
C LEU A 425 0.43 2.76 -20.50
N GLN A 426 -0.21 2.73 -21.68
CA GLN A 426 -0.75 3.92 -22.32
C GLN A 426 -1.69 4.69 -21.38
N TRP A 427 -2.63 3.97 -20.76
CA TRP A 427 -3.59 4.58 -19.84
C TRP A 427 -2.89 5.23 -18.64
N TRP A 428 -1.94 4.52 -18.01
CA TRP A 428 -1.20 5.04 -16.86
C TRP A 428 -0.38 6.27 -17.21
N MET A 429 0.27 6.29 -18.37
CA MET A 429 1.07 7.42 -18.81
C MET A 429 0.22 8.64 -19.18
N THR A 430 -0.86 8.43 -19.95
CA THR A 430 -1.76 9.50 -20.39
C THR A 430 -2.57 10.12 -19.25
N ASN A 431 -3.00 9.34 -18.25
CA ASN A 431 -3.93 9.84 -17.21
C ASN A 431 -3.24 10.17 -15.89
N ILE A 432 -2.21 9.40 -15.48
CA ILE A 432 -1.66 9.42 -14.12
C ILE A 432 -0.22 9.94 -14.08
N PHE A 433 0.69 9.38 -14.87
CA PHE A 433 2.07 9.86 -14.94
C PHE A 433 2.22 11.13 -15.80
N THR A 434 1.14 11.62 -16.42
CA THR A 434 1.04 12.99 -16.94
C THR A 434 0.82 14.05 -15.85
N LEU A 435 0.31 13.67 -14.67
CA LEU A 435 -0.17 14.61 -13.64
C LEU A 435 0.83 15.70 -13.22
N PRO A 436 2.17 15.53 -13.26
CA PRO A 436 3.10 16.65 -13.06
C PRO A 436 2.87 17.83 -14.02
N LYS A 437 2.45 17.60 -15.27
CA LYS A 437 2.08 18.66 -16.22
C LYS A 437 0.85 19.47 -15.79
N LEU A 438 0.06 18.95 -14.85
CA LEU A 438 -1.10 19.60 -14.24
C LEU A 438 -0.78 20.17 -12.84
N GLY A 439 0.51 20.29 -12.49
CA GLY A 439 0.96 20.86 -11.21
C GLY A 439 1.02 19.89 -10.03
N VAL A 440 0.83 18.59 -10.25
CA VAL A 440 0.88 17.57 -9.18
C VAL A 440 2.34 17.26 -8.80
N SER A 441 2.64 17.29 -7.50
CA SER A 441 3.99 17.11 -6.94
C SER A 441 4.32 15.65 -6.57
N SER A 442 3.35 14.74 -6.51
CA SER A 442 3.59 13.30 -6.32
C SER A 442 2.49 12.40 -6.85
N VAL A 443 2.86 11.17 -7.21
CA VAL A 443 1.94 10.06 -7.48
C VAL A 443 2.26 8.92 -6.51
N ILE A 444 1.25 8.51 -5.74
CA ILE A 444 1.30 7.39 -4.80
C ILE A 444 0.25 6.36 -5.27
N VAL A 445 0.70 5.21 -5.77
CA VAL A 445 -0.24 4.13 -6.13
C VAL A 445 -0.81 3.46 -4.86
N TRP A 446 -1.82 2.60 -5.02
CA TRP A 446 -2.41 1.90 -3.88
C TRP A 446 -1.48 0.82 -3.31
N ASN A 447 -1.80 -0.48 -3.35
CA ASN A 447 -0.96 -1.48 -2.67
C ASN A 447 0.51 -1.51 -3.17
N LEU A 448 1.46 -1.44 -2.24
CA LEU A 448 2.89 -1.67 -2.49
C LEU A 448 3.15 -3.11 -2.99
N ALA A 449 2.50 -4.10 -2.36
CA ALA A 449 2.61 -5.49 -2.75
C ALA A 449 1.31 -6.27 -2.49
N LEU A 450 0.94 -7.16 -3.41
CA LEU A 450 -0.12 -8.16 -3.23
C LEU A 450 0.37 -9.55 -3.68
N ASP A 451 -0.39 -10.59 -3.37
CA ASP A 451 -0.13 -11.95 -3.83
C ASP A 451 -0.68 -12.23 -5.25
N SER A 452 -0.51 -13.46 -5.74
CA SER A 452 -1.03 -13.91 -7.04
C SER A 452 -2.56 -14.11 -7.09
N SER A 453 -3.26 -13.82 -6.00
CA SER A 453 -4.73 -13.77 -5.89
C SER A 453 -5.25 -12.34 -5.62
N ASN A 454 -4.40 -11.33 -5.84
CA ASN A 454 -4.68 -9.90 -5.61
C ASN A 454 -5.01 -9.58 -4.14
N GLY A 455 -4.41 -10.32 -3.21
CA GLY A 455 -4.67 -10.23 -1.77
C GLY A 455 -3.40 -10.20 -0.91
N PRO A 456 -3.53 -10.46 0.41
CA PRO A 456 -4.80 -10.63 1.11
C PRO A 456 -5.63 -9.35 1.14
N ARG A 457 -6.94 -9.47 1.36
CA ARG A 457 -7.90 -8.36 1.48
C ARG A 457 -9.12 -8.81 2.29
N LEU A 458 -9.87 -7.87 2.85
CA LEU A 458 -11.14 -8.17 3.51
C LEU A 458 -12.15 -8.76 2.51
N ASP A 459 -12.98 -9.73 2.91
CA ASP A 459 -13.99 -10.35 2.03
C ASP A 459 -14.95 -9.33 1.40
N ARG A 460 -15.17 -8.20 2.08
CA ARG A 460 -16.07 -7.12 1.67
C ARG A 460 -15.37 -6.00 0.88
N ALA A 461 -14.06 -6.11 0.62
CA ALA A 461 -13.33 -5.17 -0.23
C ALA A 461 -13.99 -5.12 -1.62
N TYR A 462 -14.15 -3.91 -2.18
CA TYR A 462 -14.75 -3.78 -3.51
C TYR A 462 -13.79 -4.20 -4.61
N CYS A 463 -12.50 -3.91 -4.47
CA CYS A 463 -11.51 -4.30 -5.47
C CYS A 463 -11.09 -5.76 -5.29
N GLN A 464 -11.53 -6.62 -6.20
CA GLN A 464 -11.25 -8.07 -6.20
C GLN A 464 -10.10 -8.45 -7.14
N ASP A 465 -9.72 -7.54 -8.04
CA ASP A 465 -8.71 -7.71 -9.09
C ASP A 465 -7.58 -6.66 -9.02
N CYS A 466 -7.53 -5.84 -7.97
CA CYS A 466 -6.48 -4.82 -7.79
C CYS A 466 -5.07 -5.42 -7.82
N ALA A 467 -4.21 -4.88 -8.67
CA ALA A 467 -2.79 -5.18 -8.68
C ALA A 467 -2.04 -4.29 -7.68
N GLY A 468 -1.18 -4.89 -6.86
CA GLY A 468 -0.13 -4.16 -6.14
C GLY A 468 1.04 -3.86 -7.07
N ALA A 469 1.87 -2.87 -6.75
CA ALA A 469 3.04 -2.53 -7.57
C ALA A 469 3.99 -3.73 -7.74
N LEU A 470 4.16 -4.53 -6.68
CA LEU A 470 4.77 -5.86 -6.73
C LEU A 470 3.72 -6.98 -6.59
N GLN A 471 4.02 -8.12 -7.20
CA GLN A 471 3.41 -9.40 -6.88
C GLN A 471 4.41 -10.25 -6.08
N ILE A 472 4.05 -10.64 -4.85
CA ILE A 472 4.85 -11.48 -3.95
C ILE A 472 4.23 -12.88 -3.85
N ASP A 473 4.98 -13.90 -4.26
CA ASP A 473 4.76 -15.29 -3.85
C ASP A 473 5.86 -15.64 -2.85
N THR A 474 5.51 -15.84 -1.58
CA THR A 474 6.51 -16.03 -0.51
C THR A 474 7.31 -17.33 -0.66
N SER A 475 6.86 -18.27 -1.49
CA SER A 475 7.52 -19.53 -1.78
C SER A 475 8.35 -19.49 -3.07
N ASN A 476 7.88 -18.77 -4.10
CA ASN A 476 8.48 -18.77 -5.43
C ASN A 476 9.31 -17.51 -5.74
N GLY A 477 8.92 -16.31 -5.27
CA GLY A 477 9.69 -15.08 -5.50
C GLY A 477 8.84 -13.80 -5.58
N VAL A 478 9.44 -12.74 -6.13
CA VAL A 478 8.82 -11.41 -6.27
C VAL A 478 8.96 -10.93 -7.72
N SER A 479 7.91 -10.32 -8.26
CA SER A 479 7.90 -9.77 -9.62
C SER A 479 7.19 -8.41 -9.70
N THR A 480 7.42 -7.67 -10.80
CA THR A 480 6.93 -6.30 -10.99
C THR A 480 5.69 -6.23 -11.87
N ASN A 481 4.57 -5.78 -11.30
CA ASN A 481 3.43 -5.29 -12.07
C ASN A 481 3.75 -3.91 -12.67
N LEU A 482 2.97 -3.48 -13.67
CA LEU A 482 3.20 -2.28 -14.48
C LEU A 482 3.50 -0.99 -13.69
N GLN A 483 2.87 -0.79 -12.53
CA GLN A 483 3.07 0.40 -11.69
C GLN A 483 4.50 0.52 -11.14
N SER A 484 5.17 -0.60 -10.84
CA SER A 484 6.50 -0.59 -10.21
C SER A 484 7.61 -0.01 -11.12
N PRO A 485 7.79 -0.44 -12.39
CA PRO A 485 8.74 0.21 -13.29
C PRO A 485 8.29 1.64 -13.63
N LEU A 486 6.99 1.95 -13.69
CA LEU A 486 6.50 3.32 -13.90
C LEU A 486 6.96 4.29 -12.79
N LEU A 487 6.81 3.89 -11.53
CA LEU A 487 7.30 4.64 -10.37
C LEU A 487 8.83 4.80 -10.43
N ALA A 488 9.56 3.72 -10.71
CA ALA A 488 11.03 3.73 -10.75
C ALA A 488 11.60 4.63 -11.86
N GLN A 489 10.97 4.63 -13.05
CA GLN A 489 11.30 5.54 -14.17
C GLN A 489 11.19 7.01 -13.76
N HIS A 490 10.12 7.39 -13.06
CA HIS A 490 9.92 8.78 -12.66
C HIS A 490 10.76 9.17 -11.42
N ALA A 491 10.97 8.26 -10.46
CA ALA A 491 11.82 8.49 -9.30
C ALA A 491 13.29 8.75 -9.67
N VAL A 492 13.84 8.01 -10.65
CA VAL A 492 15.21 8.24 -11.13
C VAL A 492 15.35 9.48 -12.01
N ALA A 493 14.24 9.93 -12.63
CA ALA A 493 14.19 11.21 -13.33
C ALA A 493 14.20 12.41 -12.35
N SER A 494 13.41 12.33 -11.27
CA SER A 494 13.21 13.43 -10.31
C SER A 494 13.93 13.20 -8.97
N SER A 495 15.19 12.75 -9.02
CA SER A 495 15.98 12.40 -7.81
C SER A 495 16.15 13.58 -6.85
N ASP A 496 15.97 13.36 -5.54
CA ASP A 496 16.29 14.34 -4.50
C ASP A 496 17.79 14.28 -4.15
N LEU A 497 18.46 15.43 -4.27
CA LEU A 497 19.91 15.59 -4.10
C LEU A 497 20.30 16.33 -2.82
N THR A 498 19.34 16.62 -1.94
CA THR A 498 19.57 17.37 -0.68
C THR A 498 20.67 16.73 0.16
N ARG A 499 20.77 15.39 0.18
CA ARG A 499 21.83 14.63 0.87
C ARG A 499 23.27 14.89 0.39
N PHE A 500 23.44 15.50 -0.79
CA PHE A 500 24.75 15.90 -1.35
C PHE A 500 24.91 17.42 -1.44
N GLY A 501 24.10 18.19 -0.70
CA GLY A 501 24.09 19.65 -0.75
C GLY A 501 23.49 20.22 -2.05
N GLY A 502 22.81 19.38 -2.84
CA GLY A 502 21.93 19.79 -3.92
C GLY A 502 20.56 20.19 -3.38
N GLY A 503 19.50 19.86 -4.13
CA GLY A 503 18.12 19.97 -3.66
C GLY A 503 17.17 18.96 -4.31
N PRO A 504 15.87 19.02 -4.01
CA PRO A 504 14.87 18.22 -4.70
C PRO A 504 14.77 18.61 -6.18
N ALA A 505 14.33 17.65 -7.01
CA ALA A 505 14.04 17.93 -8.41
C ALA A 505 12.75 18.76 -8.56
N SER A 506 12.74 19.68 -9.51
CA SER A 506 11.51 20.35 -9.96
C SER A 506 11.20 19.94 -11.41
N LEU A 507 9.92 19.98 -11.76
CA LEU A 507 9.51 19.92 -13.17
C LEU A 507 10.14 21.10 -13.91
N ILE A 508 10.61 20.89 -15.13
CA ILE A 508 11.03 21.96 -16.03
C ILE A 508 10.30 21.82 -17.37
N GLU A 509 10.18 22.94 -18.09
CA GLU A 509 9.50 22.97 -19.38
C GLU A 509 10.16 22.00 -20.39
N SER A 510 9.32 21.12 -20.94
CA SER A 510 9.70 20.23 -22.05
C SER A 510 8.63 20.20 -23.11
N THR A 511 9.00 20.43 -24.36
CA THR A 511 8.11 20.35 -25.53
C THR A 511 8.61 19.30 -26.51
N VAL A 512 7.68 18.57 -27.13
CA VAL A 512 7.99 17.66 -28.23
C VAL A 512 7.59 18.36 -29.53
N SER A 513 8.56 18.65 -30.39
CA SER A 513 8.29 19.00 -31.78
C SER A 513 8.53 17.75 -32.63
N ASN A 514 7.52 17.36 -33.42
CA ASN A 514 7.59 16.24 -34.35
C ASN A 514 7.13 16.69 -35.75
N ASP A 515 7.47 15.90 -36.76
CA ASP A 515 6.92 16.01 -38.12
C ASP A 515 6.42 14.60 -38.51
N GLY A 516 5.27 14.20 -37.95
CA GLY A 516 4.63 12.90 -38.18
C GLY A 516 4.80 11.83 -37.10
N ALA A 517 4.95 12.22 -35.82
CA ALA A 517 5.10 11.31 -34.68
C ALA A 517 4.44 11.83 -33.39
N ASP A 518 3.12 12.05 -33.44
CA ASP A 518 2.27 12.43 -32.28
C ASP A 518 2.21 11.36 -31.18
N CYS A 519 2.79 10.20 -31.44
CA CYS A 519 2.97 9.08 -30.52
C CYS A 519 4.20 9.21 -29.59
N ILE A 520 4.82 10.40 -29.48
CA ILE A 520 5.88 10.70 -28.51
C ILE A 520 5.42 11.79 -27.53
N ASP A 521 5.47 11.49 -26.22
CA ASP A 521 5.40 12.51 -25.16
C ASP A 521 6.69 12.56 -24.34
N ALA A 522 6.98 13.72 -23.73
CA ALA A 522 8.11 13.88 -22.82
C ALA A 522 7.75 14.71 -21.58
N LYS A 523 8.45 14.41 -20.48
CA LYS A 523 8.42 15.12 -19.19
C LYS A 523 9.86 15.29 -18.70
N ALA A 524 10.31 16.52 -18.46
CA ALA A 524 11.66 16.81 -17.99
C ALA A 524 11.68 17.35 -16.54
N PHE A 525 12.72 16.96 -15.81
CA PHE A 525 12.99 17.35 -14.43
C PHE A 525 14.44 17.80 -14.29
N ALA A 526 14.71 18.72 -13.38
CA ALA A 526 16.06 19.08 -12.99
C ALA A 526 16.20 19.31 -11.48
N ALA A 527 17.33 18.87 -10.93
CA ALA A 527 17.73 19.10 -9.55
C ALA A 527 19.12 19.76 -9.51
N ASN A 528 19.29 20.80 -8.68
CA ASN A 528 20.58 21.47 -8.53
C ASN A 528 21.60 20.51 -7.88
N TRP A 529 22.83 20.51 -8.40
CA TRP A 529 23.90 19.61 -7.99
C TRP A 529 25.11 20.38 -7.45
N THR A 530 25.42 20.21 -6.16
CA THR A 530 26.64 20.77 -5.57
C THR A 530 27.78 19.77 -5.67
N VAL A 531 28.79 20.08 -6.51
CA VAL A 531 29.94 19.19 -6.75
C VAL A 531 30.87 19.13 -5.53
N SER A 532 31.07 20.27 -4.86
CA SER A 532 31.71 20.44 -3.55
C SER A 532 31.19 21.74 -2.90
N PRO A 533 31.03 21.82 -1.56
CA PRO A 533 30.78 23.10 -0.88
C PRO A 533 31.93 24.13 -1.03
N THR A 534 33.08 23.73 -1.58
CA THR A 534 34.23 24.60 -1.87
C THR A 534 34.41 24.95 -3.35
N SER A 535 33.61 24.39 -4.27
CA SER A 535 33.74 24.65 -5.71
C SER A 535 32.83 25.80 -6.16
N SER A 536 33.42 26.89 -6.68
CA SER A 536 32.70 28.06 -7.22
C SER A 536 31.98 27.83 -8.56
N THR A 537 31.90 26.58 -9.04
CA THR A 537 31.15 26.19 -10.24
C THR A 537 29.64 26.19 -9.95
N SER A 538 29.04 27.37 -9.97
CA SER A 538 27.59 27.54 -9.87
C SER A 538 26.86 26.85 -11.04
N ASN A 539 25.67 26.30 -10.76
CA ASN A 539 24.66 25.87 -11.73
C ASN A 539 24.90 24.54 -12.48
N VAL A 540 25.66 23.59 -11.92
CA VAL A 540 25.54 22.18 -12.35
C VAL A 540 24.16 21.65 -11.91
N LYS A 541 23.45 20.93 -12.78
CA LYS A 541 22.20 20.24 -12.45
C LYS A 541 22.25 18.77 -12.90
N ARG A 542 21.52 17.91 -12.20
CA ARG A 542 21.13 16.59 -12.71
C ARG A 542 19.81 16.74 -13.46
N TYR A 543 19.74 16.17 -14.65
CA TYR A 543 18.54 16.11 -15.49
C TYR A 543 17.97 14.71 -15.50
N GLY A 544 16.65 14.64 -15.57
CA GLY A 544 15.92 13.43 -15.88
C GLY A 544 14.83 13.74 -16.90
N VAL A 545 14.79 12.99 -18.01
CA VAL A 545 13.76 13.13 -19.05
C VAL A 545 13.10 11.79 -19.28
N VAL A 546 11.83 11.68 -18.88
CA VAL A 546 10.99 10.53 -19.17
C VAL A 546 10.38 10.76 -20.55
N ILE A 547 10.72 9.91 -21.53
CA ILE A 547 10.09 9.88 -22.84
C ILE A 547 9.16 8.67 -22.91
N GLU A 548 7.92 8.93 -23.29
CA GLU A 548 6.91 7.95 -23.68
C GLU A 548 6.96 7.77 -25.20
N ASN A 549 7.01 6.52 -25.67
CA ASN A 549 6.88 6.18 -27.08
C ASN A 549 5.72 5.20 -27.26
N THR A 550 4.60 5.71 -27.74
CA THR A 550 3.37 4.98 -28.00
C THR A 550 3.31 4.44 -29.43
N CYS A 551 4.31 4.77 -30.26
CA CYS A 551 4.43 4.26 -31.63
C CYS A 551 4.77 2.76 -31.60
N ASP A 552 4.33 2.01 -32.61
CA ASP A 552 4.66 0.57 -32.76
C ASP A 552 6.17 0.28 -32.89
N GLN A 553 6.96 1.31 -33.23
CA GLN A 553 8.37 1.21 -33.60
C GLN A 553 9.24 2.12 -32.73
N MET A 554 10.51 1.72 -32.55
CA MET A 554 11.55 2.57 -31.97
C MET A 554 11.67 3.88 -32.76
N GLN A 555 11.67 5.02 -32.06
CA GLN A 555 11.92 6.33 -32.68
C GLN A 555 13.35 6.79 -32.39
N GLN A 556 13.98 7.42 -33.40
CA GLN A 556 15.19 8.22 -33.20
C GLN A 556 14.77 9.64 -32.83
N ALA A 557 15.07 10.06 -31.61
CA ALA A 557 14.76 11.38 -31.09
C ALA A 557 16.04 12.16 -30.75
N TYR A 558 15.87 13.45 -30.46
CA TYR A 558 16.95 14.33 -30.02
C TYR A 558 16.55 15.05 -28.74
N LEU A 559 17.35 14.91 -27.68
CA LEU A 559 17.26 15.74 -26.48
C LEU A 559 17.93 17.08 -26.79
N ALA A 560 17.20 18.20 -26.73
CA ALA A 560 17.69 19.52 -27.09
C ALA A 560 17.69 20.48 -25.89
N ARG A 561 18.83 21.12 -25.61
CA ARG A 561 18.99 22.11 -24.53
C ARG A 561 20.05 23.14 -24.94
N ASN A 562 19.82 24.43 -24.68
CA ASN A 562 20.81 25.51 -24.85
C ASN A 562 21.52 25.54 -26.22
N GLY A 563 20.81 25.23 -27.31
CA GLY A 563 21.36 25.19 -28.68
C GLY A 563 22.22 23.96 -28.99
N GLN A 564 22.30 23.01 -28.07
CA GLN A 564 22.93 21.70 -28.27
C GLN A 564 21.88 20.59 -28.30
N GLN A 565 22.21 19.49 -28.99
CA GLN A 565 21.34 18.32 -29.15
C GLN A 565 22.14 17.02 -28.95
N ALA A 566 21.54 16.03 -28.31
CA ALA A 566 22.06 14.66 -28.19
C ALA A 566 21.05 13.68 -28.83
N SER A 567 21.50 12.83 -29.75
CA SER A 567 20.64 11.82 -30.36
C SER A 567 20.42 10.63 -29.43
N VAL A 568 19.18 10.19 -29.31
CA VAL A 568 18.76 9.05 -28.48
C VAL A 568 17.82 8.13 -29.25
N ASN A 569 17.86 6.85 -28.93
CA ASN A 569 16.92 5.85 -29.43
C ASN A 569 15.88 5.57 -28.35
N VAL A 570 14.61 5.63 -28.69
CA VAL A 570 13.49 5.43 -27.76
C VAL A 570 12.69 4.20 -28.23
N PRO A 571 12.88 3.01 -27.62
CA PRO A 571 12.00 1.85 -27.84
C PRO A 571 10.53 2.18 -27.54
N SER A 572 9.60 1.45 -28.15
CA SER A 572 8.18 1.53 -27.82
C SER A 572 7.96 1.16 -26.34
N GLY A 573 7.18 1.95 -25.61
CA GLY A 573 7.06 1.93 -24.15
C GLY A 573 7.54 3.23 -23.51
N ILE A 574 8.45 3.13 -22.55
CA ILE A 574 8.97 4.25 -21.75
C ILE A 574 10.48 4.17 -21.61
N THR A 575 11.17 5.30 -21.80
CA THR A 575 12.61 5.42 -21.60
C THR A 575 12.94 6.69 -20.81
N THR A 576 13.59 6.55 -19.64
CA THR A 576 14.09 7.70 -18.88
C THR A 576 15.57 7.88 -19.11
N PHE A 577 15.97 9.03 -19.65
CA PHE A 577 17.35 9.48 -19.79
C PHE A 577 17.76 10.30 -18.57
N VAL A 578 18.96 10.06 -18.04
CA VAL A 578 19.52 10.82 -16.91
C VAL A 578 20.98 11.19 -17.16
N TRP A 579 21.37 12.40 -16.75
CA TRP A 579 22.75 12.91 -16.87
C TRP A 579 22.98 14.13 -15.95
N THR A 580 24.20 14.65 -15.90
CA THR A 580 24.55 15.92 -15.23
C THR A 580 25.18 16.91 -16.21
N ALA A 581 24.68 18.15 -16.24
CA ALA A 581 25.14 19.24 -17.14
C ALA A 581 24.67 20.63 -16.61
#